data_AF-A0A6J0VDP4-F1
#
_entry.id   AF-A0A6J0VDP4-F1
#
_cell.length_a   1.000
_cell.length_b   1.000
_cell.length_c   1.000
_cell.angle_alpha   90.00
_cell.angle_beta   90.00
_cell.angle_gamma   90.00
#
_symmetry.space_group_name_H-M   'P 1'
#
loop_
_entity.id
_entity.type
_entity.pdbx_description
1 polymer ?
#
loop_
_entity_poly.entity_id
_entity_poly.type
_entity_poly.pdbx_seq_one_letter_code
_entity_poly.pdbx_strand_id
1 'polypeptide(L)'
;MHQDHSVLPMEEASQKCKEKIQAWVKVVKEERAKVVVQDLAEQKRSQTSLKQLEEKKIILTFEQMQTFLDEKSSYWLACLEDLKGKFEEKQQENVTRLSTAFASLDKLISKIEEKCQQPTSEFLQDIKNTLDRCEQKPGMQLAELSGLEETLEICSQRNSALEEAIQKYKDSAYQSLTR
;
A
#
# COMPACT_ATOMS: atom_id res chain seq x y z
N MET A 1 -49.67 81.67 19.74
CA MET A 1 -50.15 81.64 21.14
C MET A 1 -50.09 80.20 21.60
N HIS A 2 -49.10 79.86 22.43
CA HIS A 2 -48.91 78.52 23.00
C HIS A 2 -49.95 78.31 24.09
N GLN A 3 -51.00 77.54 23.81
CA GLN A 3 -52.14 77.43 24.73
C GLN A 3 -52.58 75.97 24.91
N ASP A 4 -51.63 75.02 24.93
CA ASP A 4 -51.89 73.62 25.33
C ASP A 4 -50.61 72.85 25.73
N HIS A 5 -49.68 73.54 26.39
CA HIS A 5 -48.55 72.86 27.04
C HIS A 5 -48.79 72.87 28.55
N SER A 6 -49.25 71.72 29.07
CA SER A 6 -49.23 71.44 30.50
C SER A 6 -47.77 71.51 30.98
N VAL A 7 -47.41 72.63 31.61
CA VAL A 7 -46.08 72.86 32.18
C VAL A 7 -45.99 72.05 33.47
N LEU A 8 -45.38 70.86 33.38
CA LEU A 8 -45.08 70.05 34.56
C LEU A 8 -43.96 70.73 35.37
N PRO A 9 -44.03 70.70 36.72
CA PRO A 9 -42.91 71.10 37.57
C PRO A 9 -41.63 70.36 37.14
N MET A 10 -40.50 71.06 37.20
CA MET A 10 -39.20 70.55 36.73
C MET A 10 -38.83 69.19 37.34
N GLU A 11 -39.14 68.99 38.63
CA GLU A 11 -38.98 67.72 39.34
C GLU A 11 -39.79 66.57 38.72
N GLU A 12 -41.07 66.77 38.35
CA GLU A 12 -41.92 65.72 37.78
C GLU A 12 -41.48 65.34 36.35
N ALA A 13 -41.09 66.32 35.54
CA ALA A 13 -40.55 66.06 34.20
C ALA A 13 -39.20 65.31 34.27
N SER A 14 -38.33 65.69 35.21
CA SER A 14 -37.07 65.00 35.48
C SER A 14 -37.29 63.56 35.93
N GLN A 15 -38.24 63.34 36.84
CA GLN A 15 -38.56 62.01 37.35
C GLN A 15 -39.11 61.09 36.24
N LYS A 16 -40.04 61.58 35.42
CA LYS A 16 -40.59 60.83 34.28
C LYS A 16 -39.52 60.49 33.23
N CYS A 17 -38.55 61.38 33.01
CA CYS A 17 -37.40 61.09 32.15
C CYS A 17 -36.49 60.02 32.77
N LYS A 18 -36.21 60.07 34.08
CA LYS A 18 -35.44 59.04 34.78
C LYS A 18 -36.10 57.67 34.69
N GLU A 19 -37.40 57.58 34.87
CA GLU A 19 -38.17 56.32 34.74
C GLU A 19 -38.11 55.75 33.33
N LYS A 20 -38.25 56.61 32.30
CA LYS A 20 -38.08 56.19 30.91
C LYS A 20 -36.66 55.69 30.64
N ILE A 21 -35.64 56.39 31.13
CA ILE A 21 -34.24 55.95 31.01
C ILE A 21 -34.03 54.62 31.72
N GLN A 22 -34.58 54.44 32.93
CA GLN A 22 -34.49 53.18 33.66
C GLN A 22 -35.17 52.02 32.93
N ALA A 23 -36.34 52.26 32.33
CA ALA A 23 -37.03 51.27 31.49
C ALA A 23 -36.17 50.90 30.27
N TRP A 24 -35.59 51.88 29.58
CA TRP A 24 -34.66 51.66 28.48
C TRP A 24 -33.40 50.90 28.90
N VAL A 25 -32.82 51.22 30.04
CA VAL A 25 -31.68 50.47 30.61
C VAL A 25 -32.04 49.00 30.83
N LYS A 26 -33.27 48.71 31.27
CA LYS A 26 -33.74 47.33 31.46
C LYS A 26 -33.83 46.59 30.13
N VAL A 27 -34.43 47.20 29.11
CA VAL A 27 -34.52 46.65 27.75
C VAL A 27 -33.13 46.40 27.15
N VAL A 28 -32.21 47.36 27.28
CA VAL A 28 -30.84 47.21 26.74
C VAL A 28 -30.06 46.12 27.48
N LYS A 29 -30.28 45.94 28.79
CA LYS A 29 -29.68 44.83 29.56
C LYS A 29 -30.20 43.46 29.10
N GLU A 30 -31.50 43.35 28.81
CA GLU A 30 -32.10 42.13 28.27
C GLU A 30 -31.55 41.81 26.87
N GLU A 31 -31.42 42.82 26.01
CA GLU A 31 -30.85 42.62 24.67
C GLU A 31 -29.37 42.24 24.73
N ARG A 32 -28.59 42.86 25.61
CA ARG A 32 -27.21 42.46 25.88
C ARG A 32 -27.12 40.99 26.31
N ALA A 33 -28.03 40.52 27.17
CA ALA A 33 -28.04 39.14 27.60
C ALA A 33 -28.29 38.16 26.43
N LYS A 34 -29.20 38.50 25.51
CA LYS A 34 -29.43 37.69 24.30
C LYS A 34 -28.20 37.61 23.41
N VAL A 35 -27.53 38.75 23.17
CA VAL A 35 -26.30 38.79 22.38
C VAL A 35 -25.21 37.91 22.99
N VAL A 36 -25.02 37.94 24.31
CA VAL A 36 -24.06 37.06 25.01
C VAL A 36 -24.38 35.58 24.83
N VAL A 37 -25.66 35.19 24.89
CA VAL A 37 -26.06 33.79 24.66
C VAL A 37 -25.78 33.36 23.23
N GLN A 38 -26.05 34.23 22.24
CA GLN A 38 -25.76 33.94 20.83
C GLN A 38 -24.26 33.81 20.57
N ASP A 39 -23.44 34.71 21.13
CA ASP A 39 -21.98 34.67 21.01
C ASP A 39 -21.40 33.35 21.55
N LEU A 40 -21.83 32.93 22.75
CA LEU A 40 -21.40 31.65 23.34
C LEU A 40 -21.85 30.43 22.50
N ALA A 41 -23.05 30.47 21.94
CA ALA A 41 -23.56 29.40 21.09
C ALA A 41 -22.75 29.28 19.78
N GLU A 42 -22.41 30.41 19.16
CA GLU A 42 -21.58 30.46 17.95
C GLU A 42 -20.14 30.02 18.22
N GLN A 43 -19.56 30.44 19.34
CA GLN A 43 -18.23 29.98 19.76
C GLN A 43 -18.20 28.46 19.97
N LYS A 44 -19.23 27.90 20.62
CA LYS A 44 -19.33 26.44 20.82
C LYS A 44 -19.48 25.67 19.50
N ARG A 45 -20.30 26.19 18.58
CA ARG A 45 -20.49 25.58 17.24
C ARG A 45 -19.22 25.62 16.41
N SER A 46 -18.53 26.76 16.38
CA SER A 46 -17.28 26.91 15.63
C SER A 46 -16.20 25.98 16.19
N GLN A 47 -16.04 25.90 17.52
CA GLN A 47 -15.10 24.96 18.15
C GLN A 47 -15.43 23.49 17.83
N THR A 48 -16.70 23.11 17.89
CA THR A 48 -17.14 21.74 17.56
C THR A 48 -16.86 21.41 16.09
N SER A 49 -17.09 22.35 15.18
CA SER A 49 -16.86 22.18 13.75
C SER A 49 -15.37 22.03 13.43
N LEU A 50 -14.52 22.86 14.06
CA LEU A 50 -13.06 22.74 13.92
C LEU A 50 -12.54 21.40 14.42
N LYS A 51 -13.03 20.94 15.58
CA LYS A 51 -12.64 19.63 16.13
C LYS A 51 -13.00 18.49 15.17
N GLN A 52 -14.22 18.47 14.64
CA GLN A 52 -14.66 17.47 13.68
C GLN A 52 -13.84 17.48 12.38
N LEU A 53 -13.43 18.67 11.92
CA LEU A 53 -12.57 18.80 10.74
C LEU A 53 -11.18 18.19 10.99
N GLU A 54 -10.56 18.49 12.12
CA GLU A 54 -9.25 17.93 12.48
C GLU A 54 -9.32 16.42 12.72
N GLU A 55 -10.37 15.91 13.38
CA GLU A 55 -10.60 14.47 13.52
C GLU A 55 -10.67 13.76 12.16
N LYS A 56 -11.42 14.32 11.20
CA LYS A 56 -11.49 13.77 9.83
C LYS A 56 -10.14 13.81 9.12
N LYS A 57 -9.38 14.91 9.24
CA LYS A 57 -8.05 15.00 8.63
C LYS A 57 -7.08 13.95 9.18
N ILE A 58 -7.10 13.73 10.49
CA ILE A 58 -6.28 12.68 11.14
C ILE A 58 -6.65 11.33 10.54
N ILE A 59 -7.93 10.96 10.54
CA ILE A 59 -8.41 9.67 10.01
C ILE A 59 -7.98 9.51 8.54
N LEU A 60 -8.27 10.48 7.68
CA LEU A 60 -7.92 10.43 6.25
C LEU A 60 -6.41 10.30 6.03
N THR A 61 -5.58 10.96 6.83
CA THR A 61 -4.11 10.89 6.70
C THR A 61 -3.62 9.47 6.99
N PHE A 62 -4.17 8.81 8.01
CA PHE A 62 -3.81 7.42 8.33
C PHE A 62 -4.35 6.43 7.30
N GLU A 63 -5.59 6.62 6.84
CA GLU A 63 -6.19 5.78 5.78
C GLU A 63 -5.39 5.86 4.46
N GLN A 64 -4.93 7.06 4.09
CA GLN A 64 -4.06 7.25 2.91
C GLN A 64 -2.75 6.47 3.05
N MET A 65 -2.13 6.52 4.23
CA MET A 65 -0.89 5.79 4.49
C MET A 65 -1.10 4.27 4.46
N GLN A 66 -2.18 3.78 5.08
CA GLN A 66 -2.53 2.35 5.03
C GLN A 66 -2.77 1.87 3.60
N THR A 67 -3.58 2.61 2.83
CA THR A 67 -3.86 2.29 1.42
C THR A 67 -2.58 2.21 0.60
N PHE A 68 -1.68 3.19 0.74
CA PHE A 68 -0.40 3.18 0.05
C PHE A 68 0.45 1.95 0.40
N LEU A 69 0.51 1.57 1.68
CA LEU A 69 1.27 0.40 2.11
C LEU A 69 0.66 -0.90 1.57
N ASP A 70 -0.65 -1.03 1.57
CA ASP A 70 -1.37 -2.20 1.06
C ASP A 70 -1.18 -2.37 -0.46
N GLU A 71 -1.25 -1.26 -1.21
CA GLU A 71 -0.97 -1.24 -2.66
C GLU A 71 0.46 -1.72 -2.95
N LYS A 72 1.45 -1.24 -2.19
CA LYS A 72 2.85 -1.62 -2.39
C LYS A 72 3.10 -3.07 -2.02
N SER A 73 2.57 -3.54 -0.89
CA SER A 73 2.62 -4.94 -0.48
C SER A 73 2.05 -5.86 -1.55
N SER A 74 0.84 -5.56 -2.03
CA SER A 74 0.16 -6.34 -3.08
C SER A 74 0.97 -6.39 -4.37
N TYR A 75 1.54 -5.26 -4.80
CA TYR A 75 2.37 -5.20 -5.99
C TYR A 75 3.61 -6.10 -5.91
N TRP A 76 4.35 -6.10 -4.79
CA TRP A 76 5.54 -6.94 -4.67
C TRP A 76 5.22 -8.42 -4.49
N LEU A 77 4.15 -8.75 -3.78
CA LEU A 77 3.68 -10.14 -3.67
C LEU A 77 3.32 -10.70 -5.05
N ALA A 78 2.62 -9.93 -5.88
CA ALA A 78 2.33 -10.32 -7.25
C ALA A 78 3.61 -10.51 -8.09
N CYS A 79 4.61 -9.64 -7.89
CA CYS A 79 5.90 -9.76 -8.59
C CYS A 79 6.65 -11.04 -8.18
N LEU A 80 6.59 -11.43 -6.90
CA LEU A 80 7.19 -12.69 -6.41
C LEU A 80 6.43 -13.92 -6.94
N GLU A 81 5.10 -13.85 -7.02
CA GLU A 81 4.28 -14.94 -7.56
C GLU A 81 4.57 -15.18 -9.06
N ASP A 82 4.67 -14.11 -9.85
CA ASP A 82 5.09 -14.19 -11.26
C ASP A 82 6.50 -14.79 -11.42
N LEU A 83 7.43 -14.38 -10.56
CA LEU A 83 8.79 -14.91 -10.58
C LEU A 83 8.85 -16.39 -10.22
N LYS A 84 8.07 -16.82 -9.21
CA LYS A 84 7.93 -18.22 -8.83
C LYS A 84 7.36 -19.05 -9.98
N GLY A 85 6.31 -18.55 -10.66
CA GLY A 85 5.74 -19.21 -11.83
C GLY A 85 6.77 -19.43 -12.94
N LYS A 86 7.54 -18.39 -13.29
CA LYS A 86 8.63 -18.50 -14.29
C LYS A 86 9.72 -19.49 -13.90
N PHE A 87 10.03 -19.58 -12.60
CA PHE A 87 10.99 -20.57 -12.10
C PHE A 87 10.47 -22.00 -12.25
N GLU A 88 9.22 -22.23 -11.85
CA GLU A 88 8.54 -23.52 -11.99
C GLU A 88 8.45 -23.96 -13.46
N GLU A 89 8.15 -23.03 -14.39
CA GLU A 89 8.14 -23.30 -15.82
C GLU A 89 9.51 -23.75 -16.34
N LYS A 90 10.58 -23.00 -16.03
CA LYS A 90 11.95 -23.37 -16.44
C LYS A 90 12.40 -24.69 -15.81
N GLN A 91 12.02 -24.93 -14.55
CA GLN A 91 12.30 -26.19 -13.88
C GLN A 91 11.61 -27.35 -14.59
N GLN A 92 10.33 -27.20 -14.96
CA GLN A 92 9.58 -28.22 -15.67
C GLN A 92 10.13 -28.49 -17.08
N GLU A 93 10.58 -27.44 -17.78
CA GLU A 93 11.30 -27.57 -19.06
C GLU A 93 12.56 -28.43 -18.88
N ASN A 94 13.36 -28.12 -17.87
CA ASN A 94 14.58 -28.86 -17.55
C ASN A 94 14.30 -30.32 -17.18
N VAL A 95 13.28 -30.59 -16.39
CA VAL A 95 12.84 -31.96 -16.06
C VAL A 95 12.45 -32.74 -17.31
N THR A 96 11.75 -32.11 -18.25
CA THR A 96 11.34 -32.73 -19.51
C THR A 96 12.54 -33.04 -20.41
N ARG A 97 13.48 -32.09 -20.50
CA ARG A 97 14.74 -32.26 -21.26
C ARG A 97 15.60 -33.38 -20.66
N LEU A 98 15.74 -33.40 -19.34
CA LEU A 98 16.42 -34.47 -18.61
C LEU A 98 15.77 -35.83 -18.86
N SER A 99 14.45 -35.93 -18.74
CA SER A 99 13.72 -37.18 -18.97
C SER A 99 13.92 -37.70 -20.40
N THR A 100 13.94 -36.81 -21.38
CA THR A 100 14.22 -37.16 -22.79
C THR A 100 15.66 -37.64 -22.96
N ALA A 101 16.62 -36.95 -22.34
CA ALA A 101 18.03 -37.35 -22.36
C ALA A 101 18.25 -38.72 -21.71
N PHE A 102 17.64 -38.96 -20.53
CA PHE A 102 17.67 -40.26 -19.86
C PHE A 102 17.11 -41.37 -20.75
N ALA A 103 15.91 -41.20 -21.31
CA ALA A 103 15.33 -42.20 -22.20
C ALA A 103 16.20 -42.47 -23.45
N SER A 104 16.88 -41.45 -23.97
CA SER A 104 17.81 -41.60 -25.09
C SER A 104 19.05 -42.41 -24.73
N LEU A 105 19.59 -42.19 -23.51
CA LEU A 105 20.73 -42.91 -22.96
C LEU A 105 20.36 -44.35 -22.65
N ASP A 106 19.23 -44.60 -21.99
CA ASP A 106 18.74 -45.96 -21.71
C ASP A 106 18.58 -46.77 -23.00
N LYS A 107 18.00 -46.16 -24.04
CA LYS A 107 17.88 -46.79 -25.35
C LYS A 107 19.24 -47.08 -26.00
N LEU A 108 20.23 -46.21 -25.80
CA LEU A 108 21.58 -46.44 -26.31
C LEU A 108 22.26 -47.57 -25.55
N ILE A 109 22.14 -47.59 -24.21
CA ILE A 109 22.65 -48.65 -23.34
C ILE A 109 22.06 -49.99 -23.75
N SER A 110 20.72 -50.13 -23.82
CA SER A 110 20.08 -51.39 -24.21
C SER A 110 20.52 -51.88 -25.58
N LYS A 111 20.74 -50.98 -26.55
CA LYS A 111 21.25 -51.36 -27.88
C LYS A 111 22.68 -51.88 -27.84
N ILE A 112 23.53 -51.28 -27.03
CA ILE A 112 24.92 -51.72 -26.87
C ILE A 112 24.94 -53.07 -26.15
N GLU A 113 24.14 -53.23 -25.09
CA GLU A 113 24.00 -54.48 -24.36
C GLU A 113 23.48 -55.61 -25.26
N GLU A 114 22.43 -55.35 -26.07
CA GLU A 114 21.90 -56.29 -27.05
C GLU A 114 22.96 -56.68 -28.09
N LYS A 115 23.67 -55.70 -28.65
CA LYS A 115 24.79 -55.92 -29.59
C LYS A 115 25.83 -56.87 -28.99
N CYS A 116 26.24 -56.65 -27.75
CA CYS A 116 27.25 -57.47 -27.06
C CYS A 116 26.84 -58.94 -26.86
N GLN A 117 25.54 -59.26 -26.88
CA GLN A 117 25.05 -60.65 -26.74
C GLN A 117 24.92 -61.39 -28.09
N GLN A 118 25.13 -60.71 -29.23
CA GLN A 118 24.98 -61.31 -30.55
C GLN A 118 26.13 -62.30 -30.90
N PRO A 119 25.88 -63.32 -31.74
CA PRO A 119 26.93 -64.19 -32.27
C PRO A 119 28.01 -63.40 -33.02
N THR A 120 29.24 -63.90 -33.06
CA THR A 120 30.41 -63.19 -33.62
C THR A 120 30.21 -62.62 -35.03
N SER A 121 29.51 -63.35 -35.91
CA SER A 121 29.22 -62.90 -37.28
C SER A 121 28.31 -61.67 -37.33
N GLU A 122 27.28 -61.62 -36.47
CA GLU A 122 26.32 -60.51 -36.40
C GLU A 122 26.89 -59.32 -35.61
N PHE A 123 27.64 -59.60 -34.55
CA PHE A 123 28.31 -58.57 -33.74
C PHE A 123 29.22 -57.68 -34.60
N LEU A 124 30.02 -58.30 -35.48
CA LEU A 124 30.96 -57.59 -36.34
C LEU A 124 30.27 -56.78 -37.45
N GLN A 125 29.03 -57.13 -37.81
CA GLN A 125 28.26 -56.39 -38.79
C GLN A 125 27.87 -55.02 -38.22
N ASP A 126 28.11 -53.93 -38.96
CA ASP A 126 27.77 -52.55 -38.54
C ASP A 126 28.34 -52.11 -37.16
N ILE A 127 29.43 -52.74 -36.70
CA ILE A 127 30.04 -52.41 -35.40
C ILE A 127 30.55 -50.96 -35.36
N LYS A 128 31.12 -50.48 -36.47
CA LYS A 128 31.59 -49.10 -36.60
C LYS A 128 30.48 -48.08 -36.36
N ASN A 129 29.30 -48.28 -36.96
CA ASN A 129 28.14 -47.41 -36.76
C ASN A 129 27.65 -47.39 -35.30
N THR A 130 27.80 -48.52 -34.60
CA THR A 130 27.46 -48.61 -33.17
C THR A 130 28.44 -47.78 -32.34
N LEU A 131 29.74 -47.93 -32.61
CA LEU A 131 30.80 -47.17 -31.93
C LEU A 131 30.69 -45.66 -32.20
N ASP A 132 30.45 -45.25 -33.45
CA ASP A 132 30.27 -43.84 -33.82
C ASP A 132 29.10 -43.20 -33.05
N ARG A 133 28.03 -43.96 -32.80
CA ARG A 133 26.88 -43.51 -31.99
C ARG A 133 27.16 -43.44 -30.50
N CYS A 134 28.05 -44.30 -29.98
CA CYS A 134 28.51 -44.23 -28.59
C CYS A 134 29.37 -42.99 -28.35
N GLU A 135 30.19 -42.63 -29.34
CA GLU A 135 31.03 -41.43 -29.30
C GLU A 135 30.21 -40.15 -29.39
N GLN A 136 29.08 -40.17 -30.12
CA GLN A 136 28.10 -39.11 -30.13
C GLN A 136 27.34 -39.06 -28.79
N LYS A 137 27.89 -38.35 -27.81
CA LYS A 137 27.17 -38.01 -26.58
C LYS A 137 25.91 -37.22 -26.94
N PRO A 138 24.72 -37.60 -26.43
CA PRO A 138 23.55 -36.75 -26.56
C PRO A 138 23.88 -35.38 -25.93
N GLY A 139 23.90 -34.34 -26.75
CA GLY A 139 24.12 -32.99 -26.27
C GLY A 139 22.97 -32.59 -25.35
N MET A 140 23.28 -32.29 -24.09
CA MET A 140 22.30 -31.77 -23.15
C MET A 140 22.63 -30.31 -22.84
N GLN A 141 21.71 -29.43 -23.17
CA GLN A 141 21.66 -28.08 -22.63
C GLN A 141 20.47 -28.01 -21.66
N LEU A 142 20.61 -27.24 -20.59
CA LEU A 142 19.51 -26.89 -19.68
C LEU A 142 19.09 -25.45 -19.98
N ALA A 143 17.84 -25.11 -19.70
CA ALA A 143 17.39 -23.73 -19.67
C ALA A 143 18.14 -22.97 -18.56
N GLU A 144 18.67 -21.80 -18.90
CA GLU A 144 19.40 -20.94 -17.98
C GLU A 144 18.47 -20.30 -16.94
N LEU A 145 18.88 -20.29 -15.68
CA LEU A 145 18.14 -19.67 -14.57
C LEU A 145 18.62 -18.25 -14.22
N SER A 146 19.77 -17.83 -14.75
CA SER A 146 20.45 -16.55 -14.44
C SER A 146 19.53 -15.32 -14.47
N GLY A 147 18.66 -15.18 -15.48
CA GLY A 147 17.73 -14.04 -15.56
C GLY A 147 16.65 -14.00 -14.48
N LEU A 148 16.31 -15.14 -13.86
CA LEU A 148 15.37 -15.18 -12.73
C LEU A 148 16.06 -14.84 -11.41
N GLU A 149 17.32 -15.23 -11.25
CA GLU A 149 18.13 -14.90 -10.08
C GLU A 149 18.36 -13.39 -9.97
N GLU A 150 18.71 -12.73 -11.08
CA GLU A 150 18.83 -11.26 -11.13
C GLU A 150 17.51 -10.57 -10.78
N THR A 151 16.38 -11.08 -11.28
CA THR A 151 15.05 -10.53 -10.98
C THR A 151 14.70 -10.70 -9.49
N LEU A 152 15.04 -11.84 -8.88
CA LEU A 152 14.86 -12.10 -7.46
C LEU A 152 15.68 -11.11 -6.62
N GLU A 153 16.93 -10.88 -7.01
CA GLU A 153 17.82 -9.96 -6.33
C GLU A 153 17.28 -8.52 -6.36
N ILE A 154 16.77 -8.07 -7.51
CA ILE A 154 16.10 -6.77 -7.63
C ILE A 154 14.87 -6.68 -6.70
N CYS A 155 14.07 -7.74 -6.61
CA CYS A 155 12.91 -7.76 -5.71
C CYS A 155 13.33 -7.67 -4.23
N SER A 156 14.37 -8.41 -3.85
CA SER A 156 14.96 -8.38 -2.51
C SER A 156 15.47 -6.99 -2.15
N GLN A 157 16.28 -6.36 -3.03
CA GLN A 157 16.80 -5.02 -2.82
C GLN A 157 15.68 -3.98 -2.65
N ARG A 158 14.61 -4.08 -3.44
CA ARG A 158 13.43 -3.21 -3.29
C ARG A 158 12.74 -3.39 -1.95
N ASN A 159 12.60 -4.63 -1.48
CA ASN A 159 12.00 -4.92 -0.18
C ASN A 159 12.85 -4.33 0.97
N SER A 160 14.16 -4.52 0.94
CA SER A 160 15.07 -3.93 1.93
C SER A 160 15.02 -2.39 1.92
N ALA A 161 15.01 -1.76 0.74
CA ALA A 161 14.90 -0.31 0.63
C ALA A 161 13.58 0.23 1.23
N LEU A 162 12.48 -0.51 1.08
CA LEU A 162 11.22 -0.17 1.74
C LEU A 162 11.33 -0.29 3.27
N GLU A 163 11.85 -1.41 3.78
CA GLU A 163 12.00 -1.63 5.21
C GLU A 163 12.76 -0.48 5.87
N GLU A 164 13.85 -0.03 5.23
CA GLU A 164 14.59 1.16 5.65
C GLU A 164 13.73 2.43 5.61
N ALA A 165 12.96 2.65 4.54
CA ALA A 165 12.09 3.82 4.41
C ALA A 165 10.98 3.84 5.48
N ILE A 166 10.37 2.68 5.77
CA ILE A 166 9.39 2.50 6.84
C ILE A 166 10.04 2.79 8.19
N GLN A 167 11.26 2.29 8.42
CA GLN A 167 11.95 2.54 9.69
C GLN A 167 12.27 4.03 9.87
N LYS A 168 12.80 4.70 8.84
CA LYS A 168 13.03 6.15 8.85
C LYS A 168 11.76 6.94 9.13
N TYR A 169 10.65 6.54 8.50
CA TYR A 169 9.34 7.13 8.78
C TYR A 169 8.91 6.92 10.23
N LYS A 170 9.03 5.69 10.77
CA LYS A 170 8.70 5.40 12.17
C LYS A 170 9.52 6.27 13.12
N ASP A 171 10.82 6.37 12.93
CA ASP A 171 11.71 7.17 13.77
C ASP A 171 11.31 8.66 13.74
N SER A 172 11.01 9.18 12.55
CA SER A 172 10.53 10.57 12.38
C SER A 172 9.14 10.79 12.99
N ALA A 173 8.23 9.82 12.83
CA ALA A 173 6.89 9.85 13.37
C ALA A 173 6.91 9.81 14.91
N TYR A 174 7.76 8.98 15.54
CA TYR A 174 7.94 8.97 16.99
C TYR A 174 8.42 10.32 17.53
N GLN A 175 9.34 10.99 16.83
CA GLN A 175 9.80 12.33 17.22
C GLN A 175 8.70 13.39 17.08
N SER A 176 7.81 13.24 16.11
CA SER A 176 6.78 14.24 15.78
C SER A 176 5.45 14.05 16.54
N LEU A 177 5.11 12.81 16.91
CA LEU A 177 3.82 12.43 17.48
C LEU A 177 3.85 12.20 19.00
N THR A 178 5.02 12.15 19.63
CA THR A 178 5.17 11.91 21.09
C THR A 178 5.40 13.21 21.85
N ARG A 179 4.37 14.08 21.89
CA ARG A 179 4.39 15.33 22.67
C ARG A 179 3.58 15.19 23.95
#